data_AF-A0A328SHV7-F1
#
_entry.id   AF-A0A328SHV7-F1
#
_cell.length_a   1.000
_cell.length_b   1.000
_cell.length_c   1.000
_cell.angle_alpha   90.00
_cell.angle_beta   90.00
_cell.angle_gamma   90.00
#
_symmetry.space_group_name_H-M   'P 1'
#
loop_
_entity.id
_entity.type
_entity.pdbx_description
1 polymer ?
#
loop_
_entity_poly.entity_id
_entity_poly.type
_entity_poly.pdbx_seq_one_letter_code
_entity_poly.pdbx_strand_id
1 'polypeptide(L)'
;MTALVLMEVKPKHYANKYNNLTNEGVLKLLYIIHKGIIIDEEENKALENRQNKTIKNDNDKKEQIKEALKEFGNIHIKTNEKPRSIKKIEHPETAYKQVRKLEKCNEELEHGGKNTVNYTDPEARKSPNKEQVMQTGYNEQIVVDNKNGLIIAVDVTQDANDLKQLIPMIQKTQETLLK
;
A
#
# COMPACT_ATOMS: atom_id res chain seq x y z
N MET A 1 -15.76 0.63 42.75
CA MET A 1 -14.68 1.00 41.81
C MET A 1 -14.77 0.05 40.64
N THR A 2 -15.22 0.50 39.47
CA THR A 2 -15.19 -0.31 38.24
C THR A 2 -13.74 -0.41 37.80
N ALA A 3 -13.22 -1.64 37.68
CA ALA A 3 -11.88 -1.86 37.15
C ALA A 3 -11.96 -1.84 35.62
N LEU A 4 -11.10 -1.06 34.98
CA LEU A 4 -10.94 -1.06 33.53
C LEU A 4 -9.80 -2.00 33.18
N VAL A 5 -10.01 -2.87 32.20
CA VAL A 5 -8.98 -3.78 31.69
C VAL A 5 -8.65 -3.38 30.27
N LEU A 6 -7.37 -3.08 30.03
CA LEU A 6 -6.83 -2.91 28.68
C LEU A 6 -6.46 -4.29 28.14
N MET A 7 -7.02 -4.64 26.98
CA MET A 7 -6.73 -5.87 26.26
C MET A 7 -6.12 -5.53 24.90
N GLU A 8 -4.99 -6.16 24.59
CA GLU A 8 -4.48 -6.26 23.23
C GLU A 8 -5.27 -7.34 22.52
N VAL A 9 -5.97 -6.97 21.44
CA VAL A 9 -6.65 -7.94 20.58
C VAL A 9 -5.91 -7.98 19.24
N LYS A 10 -5.54 -9.20 18.82
CA LYS A 10 -5.01 -9.44 17.47
C LYS A 10 -6.17 -9.96 16.62
N PRO A 11 -6.98 -9.07 16.02
CA PRO A 11 -8.06 -9.49 15.14
C PRO A 11 -7.50 -10.36 14.01
N LYS A 12 -8.35 -11.23 13.45
CA LYS A 12 -7.98 -12.03 12.26
C LYS A 12 -7.98 -11.23 10.96
N HIS A 13 -8.03 -9.89 11.00
CA HIS A 13 -7.93 -9.01 9.84
C HIS A 13 -6.48 -8.92 9.37
N TYR A 14 -5.95 -10.06 8.92
CA TYR A 14 -4.61 -10.15 8.37
C TYR A 14 -4.64 -9.76 6.90
N ALA A 15 -3.80 -8.79 6.54
CA ALA A 15 -3.42 -8.63 5.15
C ALA A 15 -2.66 -9.86 4.67
N ASN A 16 -2.69 -10.13 3.36
CA ASN A 16 -2.07 -11.33 2.81
C ASN A 16 -0.56 -11.36 3.12
N LYS A 17 -0.13 -12.32 3.95
CA LYS A 17 1.25 -12.47 4.41
C LYS A 17 2.29 -12.55 3.28
N TYR A 18 1.91 -13.09 2.12
CA TYR A 18 2.82 -13.33 0.99
C TYR A 18 2.95 -12.12 0.06
N ASN A 19 2.13 -11.09 0.23
CA ASN A 19 2.07 -9.93 -0.67
C ASN A 19 2.93 -8.75 -0.18
N ASN A 20 3.99 -9.01 0.59
CA ASN A 20 4.89 -7.96 1.03
C ASN A 20 5.93 -7.66 -0.05
N LEU A 21 6.02 -6.40 -0.48
CA LEU A 21 6.95 -5.90 -1.48
C LEU A 21 8.00 -5.00 -0.81
N THR A 22 9.23 -5.05 -1.33
CA THR A 22 10.28 -4.06 -1.02
C THR A 22 10.10 -2.84 -1.92
N ASN A 23 10.74 -1.72 -1.57
CA ASN A 23 10.78 -0.53 -2.42
C ASN A 23 11.25 -0.86 -3.86
N GLU A 24 12.35 -1.60 -3.99
CA GLU A 24 12.84 -2.06 -5.29
C GLU A 24 11.80 -2.91 -6.05
N GLY A 25 11.06 -3.76 -5.35
CA GLY A 25 9.98 -4.57 -5.93
C GLY A 25 8.81 -3.74 -6.45
N VAL A 26 8.38 -2.73 -5.68
CA VAL A 26 7.31 -1.80 -6.07
C VAL A 26 7.71 -1.01 -7.33
N LEU A 27 8.91 -0.44 -7.34
CA LEU A 27 9.45 0.32 -8.47
C LEU A 27 9.60 -0.53 -9.74
N LYS A 28 10.10 -1.76 -9.61
CA LYS A 28 10.21 -2.71 -10.73
C LYS A 28 8.83 -3.01 -11.33
N LEU A 29 7.82 -3.23 -10.51
CA LEU A 29 6.46 -3.50 -10.98
C LEU A 29 5.83 -2.28 -11.67
N LEU A 30 5.98 -1.09 -11.08
CA LEU A 30 5.55 0.17 -11.71
C LEU A 30 6.19 0.33 -13.10
N TYR A 31 7.51 0.15 -13.20
CA TYR A 31 8.23 0.23 -14.47
C TYR A 31 7.68 -0.74 -15.52
N ILE A 32 7.46 -2.01 -15.16
CA ILE A 32 6.95 -3.02 -16.08
C ILE A 32 5.55 -2.66 -16.59
N ILE A 33 4.65 -2.24 -15.69
CA ILE A 33 3.27 -1.93 -16.06
C ILE A 33 3.20 -0.66 -16.91
N HIS A 34 3.87 0.43 -16.51
CA HIS A 34 3.91 1.65 -17.31
C HIS A 34 4.49 1.42 -18.71
N LYS A 35 5.58 0.65 -18.80
CA LYS A 35 6.17 0.30 -20.09
C LYS A 35 5.22 -0.52 -20.96
N GLY A 36 4.46 -1.45 -20.36
CA GLY A 36 3.43 -2.22 -21.06
C GLY A 36 2.30 -1.34 -21.61
N ILE A 37 1.85 -0.34 -20.83
CA ILE A 37 0.83 0.64 -21.27
C ILE A 37 1.34 1.46 -22.46
N ILE A 38 2.58 1.95 -22.39
CA ILE A 38 3.18 2.74 -23.47
C ILE A 38 3.27 1.92 -24.76
N ILE A 39 3.70 0.67 -24.67
CA ILE A 39 3.78 -0.22 -25.84
C ILE A 39 2.39 -0.42 -26.46
N ASP A 40 1.36 -0.64 -25.64
CA ASP A 40 -0.02 -0.78 -26.10
C ASP A 40 -0.50 0.48 -26.84
N GLU A 41 -0.24 1.66 -26.26
CA GLU A 41 -0.58 2.93 -26.88
C GLU A 41 0.16 3.20 -28.20
N GLU A 42 1.45 2.85 -28.29
CA GLU A 42 2.25 3.01 -29.50
C GLU A 42 1.77 2.08 -30.61
N GLU A 43 1.42 0.84 -30.28
CA GLU A 43 0.81 -0.10 -31.22
C GLU A 43 -0.55 0.40 -31.71
N ASN A 44 -1.41 0.91 -30.82
CA ASN A 44 -2.72 1.44 -31.18
C ASN A 44 -2.58 2.67 -32.10
N LYS A 45 -1.66 3.61 -31.80
CA LYS A 45 -1.33 4.74 -32.68
C LYS A 45 -0.79 4.29 -34.04
N ALA A 46 0.03 3.24 -34.08
CA ALA A 46 0.55 2.70 -35.33
C ALA A 46 -0.56 2.05 -36.18
N LEU A 47 -1.56 1.43 -35.54
CA LEU A 47 -2.75 0.90 -36.20
C LEU A 47 -3.67 2.01 -36.70
N GLU A 48 -3.92 3.04 -35.88
CA GLU A 48 -4.71 4.23 -36.26
C GLU A 48 -4.07 4.99 -37.41
N ASN A 49 -2.74 5.19 -37.40
CA ASN A 49 -2.00 5.82 -38.49
C ASN A 49 -2.04 5.01 -39.80
N ARG A 50 -2.24 3.69 -39.73
CA ARG A 50 -2.48 2.84 -40.91
C ARG A 50 -3.93 2.91 -41.39
N GLN A 51 -4.88 3.28 -40.52
CA GLN A 51 -6.31 3.30 -40.82
C GLN A 51 -6.86 4.71 -41.16
N ASN A 52 -6.27 5.81 -40.66
CA ASN A 52 -6.76 7.17 -40.87
C ASN A 52 -5.64 8.18 -41.19
N LYS A 53 -5.68 8.77 -42.40
CA LYS A 53 -5.13 10.11 -42.66
C LYS A 53 -6.08 11.10 -41.96
N THR A 54 -5.58 11.92 -41.01
CA THR A 54 -6.11 13.24 -40.53
C THR A 54 -6.43 13.35 -39.01
N ILE A 55 -5.62 14.17 -38.29
CA ILE A 55 -5.94 15.10 -37.15
C ILE A 55 -6.31 14.47 -35.77
N LYS A 56 -5.93 14.94 -34.55
CA LYS A 56 -5.20 16.08 -33.92
C LYS A 56 -4.75 15.57 -32.51
N ASN A 57 -3.62 16.05 -31.96
CA ASN A 57 -3.09 15.53 -30.68
C ASN A 57 -3.56 16.28 -29.42
N ASP A 58 -4.07 15.49 -28.46
CA ASP A 58 -3.99 15.70 -27.01
C ASP A 58 -2.53 15.59 -26.53
N ASN A 59 -1.73 16.65 -26.67
CA ASN A 59 -0.29 16.63 -26.34
C ASN A 59 -0.01 16.67 -24.81
N ASP A 60 -0.93 17.17 -24.00
CA ASP A 60 -0.65 17.51 -22.59
C ASP A 60 -0.49 16.30 -21.65
N LYS A 61 -1.14 15.16 -21.94
CA LYS A 61 -0.99 13.94 -21.14
C LYS A 61 0.31 13.19 -21.43
N LYS A 62 0.87 13.39 -22.62
CA LYS A 62 2.07 12.69 -23.12
C LYS A 62 3.36 13.25 -22.51
N GLU A 63 3.40 14.56 -22.24
CA GLU A 63 4.54 15.20 -21.59
C GLU A 63 4.62 14.86 -20.10
N GLN A 64 3.48 14.84 -19.39
CA GLN A 64 3.44 14.48 -17.96
C GLN A 64 3.98 13.06 -17.70
N ILE A 65 3.68 12.10 -18.59
CA ILE A 65 4.18 10.73 -18.48
C ILE A 65 5.68 10.63 -18.83
N LYS A 66 6.17 11.42 -19.79
CA LYS A 66 7.60 11.50 -20.14
C LYS A 66 8.45 12.16 -19.03
N GLU A 67 7.89 13.13 -18.34
CA GLU A 67 8.55 13.84 -17.25
C GLU A 67 8.67 12.94 -16.01
N ALA A 68 7.61 12.22 -15.65
CA ALA A 68 7.65 11.17 -14.63
C ALA A 68 8.74 10.12 -14.93
N LEU A 69 8.90 9.70 -16.19
CA LEU A 69 9.96 8.76 -16.61
C LEU A 69 11.39 9.30 -16.45
N LYS A 70 11.61 10.62 -16.53
CA LYS A 70 12.93 11.24 -16.28
C LYS A 70 13.30 11.20 -14.80
N GLU A 71 12.34 11.34 -13.89
CA GLU A 71 12.59 11.19 -12.45
C GLU A 71 12.93 9.74 -12.09
N PHE A 72 12.23 8.75 -12.67
CA PHE A 72 12.52 7.32 -12.42
C PHE A 72 13.88 6.84 -12.98
N GLY A 73 14.43 7.52 -14.00
CA GLY A 73 15.70 7.16 -14.63
C GLY A 73 16.94 7.31 -13.73
N ASN A 74 16.86 8.07 -12.63
CA ASN A 74 17.98 8.30 -11.72
C ASN A 74 18.11 7.24 -10.61
N ILE A 75 17.15 6.31 -10.51
CA ILE A 75 17.23 5.20 -9.58
C ILE A 75 18.26 4.20 -10.13
N HIS A 76 19.37 4.01 -9.42
CA HIS A 76 20.40 3.01 -9.71
C HIS A 76 19.82 1.59 -9.53
N ILE A 77 18.94 1.18 -10.45
CA ILE A 77 18.54 -0.21 -10.61
C ILE A 77 19.78 -0.91 -11.14
N LYS A 78 20.38 -1.81 -10.35
CA LYS A 78 21.41 -2.73 -10.86
C LYS A 78 20.76 -3.63 -11.92
N THR A 79 20.77 -3.15 -13.16
CA THR A 79 20.18 -3.81 -14.33
C THR A 79 21.04 -4.99 -14.77
N ASN A 80 20.95 -6.11 -14.04
CA ASN A 80 21.49 -7.39 -14.54
C ASN A 80 20.41 -8.44 -14.86
N GLU A 81 19.13 -8.12 -14.69
CA GLU A 81 18.04 -8.98 -15.14
C GLU A 81 17.17 -8.22 -16.14
N LYS A 82 17.31 -8.58 -17.43
CA LYS A 82 16.41 -8.13 -18.48
C LYS A 82 14.98 -8.51 -18.05
N PRO A 83 14.03 -7.57 -17.93
CA PRO A 83 12.65 -7.94 -17.67
C PRO A 83 12.21 -8.88 -18.80
N ARG A 84 11.72 -10.08 -18.42
CA ARG A 84 11.10 -11.05 -19.34
C ARG A 84 10.19 -10.28 -20.30
N SER A 85 10.25 -10.64 -21.59
CA SER A 85 9.54 -10.01 -22.70
C SER A 85 8.24 -9.34 -22.24
N ILE A 86 8.23 -8.01 -22.18
CA ILE A 86 7.08 -7.23 -21.72
C ILE A 86 6.00 -7.39 -22.78
N LYS A 87 4.92 -8.10 -22.42
CA LYS A 87 3.81 -8.38 -23.31
C LYS A 87 2.78 -7.24 -23.25
N LYS A 88 2.00 -7.13 -24.32
CA LYS A 88 0.82 -6.27 -24.41
C LYS A 88 -0.13 -6.57 -23.25
N ILE A 89 -0.72 -5.52 -22.68
CA ILE A 89 -1.69 -5.63 -21.59
C ILE A 89 -3.08 -5.84 -22.22
N GLU A 90 -3.64 -7.04 -22.10
CA GLU A 90 -4.94 -7.37 -22.68
C GLU A 90 -6.10 -6.56 -22.07
N HIS A 91 -5.96 -6.07 -20.84
CA HIS A 91 -6.99 -5.34 -20.09
C HIS A 91 -6.43 -4.06 -19.44
N PRO A 92 -6.40 -2.90 -20.13
CA PRO A 92 -5.75 -1.68 -19.65
C PRO A 92 -6.34 -1.15 -18.35
N GLU A 93 -7.66 -1.26 -18.14
CA GLU A 93 -8.31 -0.83 -16.89
C GLU A 93 -7.76 -1.55 -15.64
N THR A 94 -7.41 -2.84 -15.79
CA THR A 94 -6.83 -3.60 -14.69
C THR A 94 -5.40 -3.16 -14.39
N ALA A 95 -4.65 -2.75 -15.41
CA ALA A 95 -3.30 -2.21 -15.24
C ALA A 95 -3.33 -0.86 -14.52
N TYR A 96 -4.23 0.06 -14.89
CA TYR A 96 -4.36 1.33 -14.18
C TYR A 96 -4.77 1.16 -12.71
N LYS A 97 -5.62 0.17 -12.39
CA LYS A 97 -5.93 -0.19 -10.99
C LYS A 97 -4.71 -0.72 -10.25
N GLN A 98 -3.85 -1.50 -10.90
CA GLN A 98 -2.62 -2.00 -10.30
C GLN A 98 -1.60 -0.89 -10.07
N VAL A 99 -1.45 0.04 -11.02
CA VAL A 99 -0.59 1.24 -10.88
C VAL A 99 -1.02 2.04 -9.65
N ARG A 100 -2.31 2.39 -9.53
CA ARG A 100 -2.82 3.11 -8.35
C ARG A 100 -2.53 2.41 -7.02
N LYS A 101 -2.56 1.08 -6.99
CA LYS A 101 -2.20 0.32 -5.78
C LYS A 101 -0.70 0.42 -5.49
N LEU A 102 0.14 0.31 -6.51
CA LEU A 102 1.59 0.41 -6.36
C LEU A 102 2.05 1.83 -6.00
N GLU A 103 1.37 2.86 -6.50
CA GLU A 103 1.60 4.26 -6.11
C GLU A 103 1.34 4.44 -4.61
N LYS A 104 0.20 3.97 -4.09
CA LYS A 104 -0.07 3.95 -2.65
C LYS A 104 0.97 3.17 -1.86
N CYS A 105 1.42 2.02 -2.38
CA CYS A 105 2.51 1.27 -1.76
C CYS A 105 3.81 2.08 -1.70
N ASN A 106 4.09 2.88 -2.72
CA ASN A 106 5.29 3.72 -2.77
C ASN A 106 5.20 4.88 -1.78
N GLU A 107 4.07 5.58 -1.74
CA GLU A 107 3.79 6.65 -0.76
C GLU A 107 3.97 6.15 0.67
N GLU A 108 3.44 4.97 0.99
CA GLU A 108 3.55 4.38 2.33
C GLU A 108 5.00 3.99 2.70
N LEU A 109 5.82 3.60 1.72
CA LEU A 109 7.24 3.33 1.94
C LEU A 109 8.04 4.63 2.16
N GLU A 110 7.71 5.69 1.42
CA GLU A 110 8.37 7.00 1.52
C GLU A 110 8.03 7.72 2.83
N HIS A 111 6.75 7.72 3.23
CA HIS A 111 6.29 8.39 4.45
C HIS A 111 6.42 7.53 5.71
N GLY A 112 6.25 6.22 5.59
CA GLY A 112 6.18 5.31 6.75
C GLY A 112 7.53 4.89 7.33
N GLY A 113 8.66 5.19 6.66
CA GLY A 113 9.99 4.72 7.06
C GLY A 113 10.11 3.19 7.09
N LYS A 114 9.23 2.49 6.38
CA LYS A 114 9.12 1.03 6.34
C LYS A 114 10.01 0.50 5.22
N ASN A 115 10.67 -0.64 5.45
CA ASN A 115 11.46 -1.32 4.41
C ASN A 115 10.59 -2.18 3.46
N THR A 116 9.36 -2.51 3.88
CA THR A 116 8.43 -3.36 3.14
C THR A 116 7.00 -2.90 3.34
N VAL A 117 6.15 -3.10 2.32
CA VAL A 117 4.73 -2.73 2.30
C VAL A 117 3.90 -3.89 1.79
N ASN A 118 2.65 -4.03 2.26
CA ASN A 118 1.76 -5.05 1.72
C ASN A 118 1.00 -4.54 0.50
N TYR A 119 1.04 -5.28 -0.60
CA TYR A 119 0.37 -4.91 -1.85
C TYR A 119 -1.16 -4.90 -1.76
N THR A 120 -1.72 -5.74 -0.91
CA THR A 120 -3.19 -5.85 -0.77
C THR A 120 -3.74 -4.76 0.13
N ASP A 121 -2.96 -4.40 1.15
CA ASP A 121 -3.31 -3.42 2.17
C ASP A 121 -2.05 -2.66 2.60
N PRO A 122 -1.69 -1.55 1.91
CA PRO A 122 -0.43 -0.84 2.15
C PRO A 122 -0.21 -0.42 3.59
N GLU A 123 -1.28 -0.04 4.28
CA GLU A 123 -1.22 0.43 5.66
C GLU A 123 -0.93 -0.72 6.65
N ALA A 124 -1.16 -1.98 6.27
CA ALA A 124 -0.93 -3.13 7.14
C ALA A 124 0.57 -3.37 7.40
N ARG A 125 0.92 -3.59 8.66
CA ARG A 125 2.31 -3.78 9.09
C ARG A 125 2.66 -5.25 9.26
N LYS A 126 3.85 -5.61 8.79
CA LYS A 126 4.46 -6.91 9.08
C LYS A 126 5.16 -6.92 10.45
N SER A 127 4.70 -7.75 11.37
CA SER A 127 5.15 -7.81 12.77
C SER A 127 5.24 -9.26 13.27
N PRO A 128 6.19 -9.65 14.13
CA PRO A 128 6.19 -10.96 14.75
C PRO A 128 5.07 -11.10 15.78
N ASN A 129 4.48 -12.29 15.90
CA ASN A 129 3.58 -12.63 17.00
C ASN A 129 4.37 -13.13 18.23
N LYS A 130 3.66 -13.52 19.30
CA LYS A 130 4.28 -14.05 20.53
C LYS A 130 5.13 -15.31 20.29
N GLU A 131 4.81 -16.07 19.24
CA GLU A 131 5.52 -17.28 18.79
C GLU A 131 6.61 -16.99 17.74
N GLN A 132 7.00 -15.71 17.56
CA GLN A 132 8.00 -15.27 16.56
C GLN A 132 7.59 -15.51 15.09
N VAL A 133 6.32 -15.81 14.83
CA VAL A 133 5.79 -15.95 13.47
C VAL A 133 5.40 -14.58 12.93
N MET A 134 5.96 -14.20 11.77
CA MET A 134 5.59 -12.96 11.10
C MET A 134 4.13 -12.99 10.63
N GLN A 135 3.39 -11.98 11.03
CA GLN A 135 2.00 -11.70 10.64
C GLN A 135 1.93 -10.32 10.00
N THR A 136 0.96 -10.10 9.11
CA THR A 136 0.71 -8.76 8.53
C THR A 136 -0.68 -8.30 8.93
N GLY A 137 -0.79 -7.19 9.64
CA GLY A 137 -2.05 -6.67 10.14
C GLY A 137 -1.85 -5.45 11.03
N TYR A 138 -2.85 -5.19 11.87
CA TYR A 138 -2.90 -4.05 12.76
C TYR A 138 -2.86 -4.48 14.22
N ASN A 139 -2.41 -3.59 15.09
CA ASN A 139 -2.44 -3.80 16.53
C ASN A 139 -3.69 -3.08 17.10
N GLU A 140 -4.67 -3.83 17.60
CA GLU A 140 -5.89 -3.26 18.17
C GLU A 140 -5.84 -3.25 19.70
N GLN A 141 -6.31 -2.16 20.28
CA GLN A 141 -6.33 -1.90 21.71
C GLN A 141 -7.77 -1.68 22.15
N ILE A 142 -8.23 -2.46 23.14
CA ILE A 142 -9.62 -2.44 23.60
C ILE A 142 -9.64 -2.25 25.11
N VAL A 143 -10.44 -1.29 25.58
CA VAL A 143 -10.71 -1.10 27.01
C VAL A 143 -12.12 -1.60 27.31
N VAL A 144 -12.20 -2.51 28.29
CA VAL A 144 -13.45 -3.13 28.72
C VAL A 144 -13.73 -2.79 30.19
N ASP A 145 -14.99 -2.48 30.51
CA ASP A 145 -15.47 -2.45 31.88
C ASP A 145 -15.53 -3.87 32.45
N ASN A 146 -14.74 -4.13 33.48
CA ASN A 146 -14.71 -5.45 34.12
C ASN A 146 -16.05 -5.85 34.75
N LYS A 147 -16.87 -4.88 35.18
CA LYS A 147 -18.12 -5.20 35.89
C LYS A 147 -19.21 -5.69 34.95
N ASN A 148 -19.42 -4.99 33.84
CA ASN A 148 -20.52 -5.25 32.92
C ASN A 148 -20.08 -5.84 31.57
N GLY A 149 -18.77 -5.98 31.33
CA GLY A 149 -18.23 -6.52 30.07
C GLY A 149 -18.41 -5.57 28.88
N LEU A 150 -18.62 -4.28 29.13
CA LEU A 150 -18.88 -3.29 28.08
C LEU A 150 -17.57 -2.79 27.49
N ILE A 151 -17.49 -2.71 26.16
CA ILE A 151 -16.38 -2.05 25.46
C ILE A 151 -16.56 -0.55 25.58
N ILE A 152 -15.60 0.13 26.21
CA ILE A 152 -15.66 1.58 26.45
C ILE A 152 -14.80 2.36 25.45
N ALA A 153 -13.67 1.80 25.04
CA ALA A 153 -12.82 2.41 24.04
C ALA A 153 -12.17 1.34 23.16
N VAL A 154 -12.01 1.66 21.88
CA VAL A 154 -11.30 0.86 20.89
C VAL A 154 -10.35 1.77 20.13
N ASP A 155 -9.14 1.31 19.86
CA ASP A 155 -8.22 1.97 18.96
C ASP A 155 -7.38 0.99 18.15
N VAL A 156 -6.83 1.49 17.05
CA VAL A 156 -5.93 0.74 16.16
C VAL A 156 -4.62 1.51 16.06
N THR A 157 -3.52 0.82 16.35
CA THR A 157 -2.17 1.38 16.29
C THR A 157 -1.30 0.63 15.30
N GLN A 158 -0.34 1.36 14.74
CA GLN A 158 0.74 0.84 13.90
C GLN A 158 2.00 0.50 14.71
N ASP A 159 1.99 0.78 16.02
CA ASP A 159 3.10 0.48 16.90
C ASP A 159 3.37 -1.03 17.01
N ALA A 160 4.65 -1.37 17.11
CA ALA A 160 5.10 -2.76 17.14
C ALA A 160 4.64 -3.54 18.38
N ASN A 161 4.40 -2.82 19.46
CA ASN A 161 3.95 -3.34 20.74
C ASN A 161 3.07 -2.29 21.45
N ASP A 162 2.47 -2.70 22.54
CA ASP A 162 1.53 -1.94 23.36
C ASP A 162 2.20 -1.07 24.45
N LEU A 163 3.53 -1.00 24.50
CA LEU A 163 4.29 -0.28 25.55
C LEU A 163 3.86 1.19 25.71
N LYS A 164 3.40 1.83 24.64
CA LYS A 164 2.99 3.24 24.61
C LYS A 164 1.47 3.44 24.53
N GLN A 165 0.69 2.37 24.62
CA GLN A 165 -0.74 2.39 24.34
C GLN A 165 -1.62 2.60 25.58
N LEU A 166 -1.07 2.47 26.78
CA LEU A 166 -1.83 2.66 28.02
C LEU A 166 -2.38 4.09 28.18
N ILE A 167 -1.54 5.11 28.04
CA ILE A 167 -1.94 6.51 28.23
C ILE A 167 -3.00 6.94 27.20
N PRO A 168 -2.81 6.71 25.88
CA PRO A 168 -3.83 7.04 24.87
C PRO A 168 -5.19 6.38 25.16
N MET A 169 -5.18 5.12 25.58
CA MET A 169 -6.43 4.39 25.86
C MET A 169 -7.14 4.89 27.11
N ILE A 170 -6.42 5.35 28.14
CA ILE A 170 -7.02 6.02 29.30
C ILE A 170 -7.67 7.33 28.89
N GLN A 171 -6.98 8.16 28.09
CA GLN A 171 -7.52 9.42 27.60
C GLN A 171 -8.80 9.21 26.79
N LYS A 172 -8.77 8.24 25.86
CA LYS A 172 -9.94 7.86 25.06
C LYS A 172 -11.10 7.37 25.91
N THR A 173 -10.81 6.61 26.96
CA THR A 173 -11.82 6.15 27.93
C THR A 173 -12.45 7.33 28.69
N GLN A 174 -11.64 8.29 29.13
CA GLN A 174 -12.13 9.51 29.78
C GLN A 174 -13.03 10.31 28.85
N GLU A 175 -12.63 10.49 27.58
CA GLU A 175 -13.46 11.16 26.58
C GLU A 175 -14.81 10.47 26.36
N THR A 176 -14.84 9.13 26.32
CA THR A 176 -16.10 8.38 26.18
C THR A 176 -17.01 8.54 27.40
N LEU A 177 -16.44 8.54 28.61
CA LEU A 177 -17.22 8.57 29.86
C LEU A 177 -17.64 9.99 30.30
N LEU A 178 -16.94 11.02 29.82
CA LEU A 178 -17.18 12.43 30.18
C LEU A 178 -17.91 13.22 29.08
N LYS A 179 -18.23 12.58 27.95
CA LYS A 179 -19.19 13.08 26.96
C LYS A 179 -20.62 12.89 27.45
#